data_AF-A0A2E8F3E9-F1
#
_entry.id   AF-A0A2E8F3E9-F1
#
_cell.length_a   1.000
_cell.length_b   1.000
_cell.length_c   1.000
_cell.angle_alpha   90.00
_cell.angle_beta   90.00
_cell.angle_gamma   90.00
#
_symmetry.space_group_name_H-M   'P 1'
#
loop_
_entity.id
_entity.type
_entity.pdbx_description
1 polymer ?
#
loop_
_entity_poly.entity_id
_entity_poly.type
_entity_poly.pdbx_seq_one_letter_code
_entity_poly.pdbx_strand_id
1 'polypeptide(L)'
;MVQPQETHRPPLRTAIESYVSVTGATYAAKAGDRLIGVNRAGTVTITLPSAQLRAGCTYTVKDESGAAASNNITVATEGSETIDGSATDVISDNYGAKHYYSNGSDWFEVPLLPAAAVAHSATTGQGTDDHHAEVHTAAHASGGADAIKLDDLSAPDDNTDLDFSTSAHGLVPKGTNVGDFLQDDGTWAAPAGGSGAVTRDGGQTTEATTTSASAVDLMSATSLTVAALSPFSLVYDARKTSGAAARTACALKVNATVVGEAVSLANGGWQAGSADQAETGMCWVKSGARLTDYDGGMAGMFKVNLAADGTHQNTHTSFDGLFDTADMLTVQITSLIIRGITLHAGQTLGVDEMHVYEYATS
;
A
#
# COMPACT_ATOMS: atom_id res chain seq x y z
N MET A 1 61.06 54.39 25.53
CA MET A 1 60.15 55.44 26.04
C MET A 1 59.43 55.99 24.81
N VAL A 2 58.20 55.53 24.56
CA VAL A 2 57.45 55.74 23.31
C VAL A 2 56.75 57.11 23.37
N GLN A 3 56.89 57.92 22.33
CA GLN A 3 56.27 59.24 22.19
C GLN A 3 54.73 59.13 22.09
N PRO A 4 53.95 60.01 22.76
CA PRO A 4 52.56 60.22 22.39
C PRO A 4 52.47 61.23 21.23
N GLN A 5 51.79 60.82 20.15
CA GLN A 5 51.47 61.67 19.02
C GLN A 5 50.34 62.65 19.37
N GLU A 6 50.60 63.94 19.28
CA GLU A 6 49.58 64.99 19.24
C GLU A 6 48.86 64.91 17.89
N THR A 7 47.64 64.37 17.87
CA THR A 7 46.79 64.34 16.68
C THR A 7 46.38 65.76 16.30
N HIS A 8 47.00 66.31 15.26
CA HIS A 8 46.57 67.55 14.61
C HIS A 8 45.24 67.31 13.89
N ARG A 9 44.12 67.39 14.60
CA ARG A 9 42.79 67.42 13.97
C ARG A 9 42.53 68.88 13.55
N PRO A 10 42.38 69.19 12.25
CA PRO A 10 41.99 70.54 11.83
C PRO A 10 40.65 70.92 12.47
N PRO A 11 40.38 72.20 12.80
CA PRO A 11 39.06 72.59 13.26
C PRO A 11 38.06 72.22 12.17
N LEU A 12 37.06 71.38 12.53
CA LEU A 12 35.87 71.21 11.70
C LEU A 12 35.32 72.61 11.46
N ARG A 13 35.41 73.10 10.21
CA ARG A 13 34.57 74.20 9.77
C ARG A 13 33.15 73.66 9.84
N THR A 14 32.48 73.84 10.98
CA THR A 14 31.04 73.69 11.09
C THR A 14 30.44 74.78 10.21
N ALA A 15 30.37 74.54 8.90
CA ALA A 15 29.47 75.27 8.04
C ALA A 15 28.09 74.88 8.53
N ILE A 16 27.50 75.71 9.40
CA ILE A 16 26.09 75.60 9.75
C ILE A 16 25.35 75.69 8.42
N GLU A 17 24.82 74.57 7.96
CA GLU A 17 24.08 74.53 6.69
C GLU A 17 22.83 75.37 6.90
N SER A 18 22.81 76.58 6.33
CA SER A 18 21.71 77.50 6.53
C SER A 18 20.54 77.02 5.65
N TYR A 19 19.52 76.53 6.34
CA TYR A 19 18.20 76.26 5.78
C TYR A 19 17.39 77.56 5.74
N VAL A 20 16.71 77.80 4.62
CA VAL A 20 15.72 78.87 4.51
C VAL A 20 14.41 78.30 3.97
N SER A 21 13.30 78.64 4.62
CA SER A 21 11.96 78.30 4.16
C SER A 21 11.36 79.46 3.36
N VAL A 22 11.00 79.19 2.11
CA VAL A 22 10.43 80.16 1.17
C VAL A 22 8.93 79.93 1.08
N THR A 23 8.16 80.90 1.59
CA THR A 23 6.68 80.91 1.55
C THR A 23 6.12 81.98 0.61
N GLY A 24 6.98 82.81 0.02
CA GLY A 24 6.64 83.86 -0.96
C GLY A 24 6.68 83.36 -2.41
N ALA A 25 6.14 84.15 -3.35
CA ALA A 25 6.17 83.84 -4.77
C ALA A 25 7.56 84.00 -5.42
N THR A 26 8.44 84.77 -4.77
CA THR A 26 9.80 85.03 -5.25
C THR A 26 10.77 85.05 -4.08
N TYR A 27 11.97 84.51 -4.27
CA TYR A 27 13.06 84.59 -3.28
C TYR A 27 14.41 84.71 -3.98
N ALA A 28 15.19 85.73 -3.61
CA ALA A 28 16.58 85.86 -4.04
C ALA A 28 17.48 85.18 -3.01
N ALA A 29 18.22 84.15 -3.44
CA ALA A 29 19.13 83.41 -2.60
C ALA A 29 20.30 84.30 -2.16
N LYS A 30 20.77 84.10 -0.93
CA LYS A 30 21.81 84.94 -0.31
C LYS A 30 23.09 84.16 -0.05
N ALA A 31 24.16 84.90 0.26
CA ALA A 31 25.39 84.30 0.77
C ALA A 31 25.10 83.53 2.05
N GLY A 32 25.23 82.20 2.02
CA GLY A 32 25.02 81.33 3.18
C GLY A 32 23.83 80.38 3.06
N ASP A 33 22.81 80.70 2.24
CA ASP A 33 21.71 79.77 2.00
C ASP A 33 22.26 78.54 1.29
N ARG A 34 22.27 77.37 1.94
CA ARG A 34 22.75 76.12 1.31
C ARG A 34 21.58 75.23 0.91
N LEU A 35 20.48 75.32 1.68
CA LEU A 35 19.24 74.61 1.44
C LEU A 35 18.07 75.59 1.45
N ILE A 36 17.37 75.69 0.32
CA ILE A 36 16.20 76.53 0.09
C ILE A 36 15.01 75.60 -0.03
N GLY A 37 14.21 75.51 1.03
CA GLY A 37 12.97 74.75 1.08
C GLY A 37 11.81 75.62 0.62
N VAL A 38 11.21 75.29 -0.53
CA VAL A 38 10.04 76.00 -1.05
C VAL A 38 8.78 75.38 -0.47
N ASN A 39 8.15 76.08 0.46
CA ASN A 39 6.94 75.68 1.14
C ASN A 39 5.78 76.60 0.77
N ARG A 40 5.42 76.61 -0.53
CA ARG A 40 4.32 77.41 -1.06
C ARG A 40 3.55 76.62 -2.13
N ALA A 41 2.25 76.49 -1.94
CA ALA A 41 1.32 75.90 -2.91
C ALA A 41 0.94 76.87 -4.03
N GLY A 42 1.93 77.36 -4.79
CA GLY A 42 1.76 78.29 -5.91
C GLY A 42 3.10 78.55 -6.61
N THR A 43 3.11 79.03 -7.86
CA THR A 43 4.34 79.17 -8.66
C THR A 43 5.40 80.03 -7.98
N VAL A 44 6.60 79.49 -7.75
CA VAL A 44 7.71 80.20 -7.07
C VAL A 44 8.87 80.43 -8.02
N THR A 45 9.48 81.61 -7.97
CA THR A 45 10.76 81.88 -8.62
C THR A 45 11.87 82.04 -7.57
N ILE A 46 12.91 81.21 -7.65
CA ILE A 46 14.13 81.33 -6.85
C ILE A 46 15.23 81.93 -7.72
N THR A 47 15.80 83.06 -7.31
CA THR A 47 16.87 83.73 -8.07
C THR A 47 18.23 83.41 -7.44
N LEU A 48 19.13 82.80 -8.21
CA LEU A 48 20.51 82.56 -7.82
C LEU A 48 21.31 83.86 -7.98
N PRO A 49 22.03 84.32 -6.93
CA PRO A 49 22.66 85.63 -6.91
C PRO A 49 23.94 85.66 -7.75
N SER A 50 24.09 86.67 -8.61
CA SER A 50 25.34 86.94 -9.35
C SER A 50 26.50 87.23 -8.38
N ALA A 51 26.20 87.80 -7.21
CA ALA A 51 27.18 88.06 -6.16
C ALA A 51 27.81 86.79 -5.55
N GLN A 52 27.21 85.60 -5.75
CA GLN A 52 27.75 84.30 -5.31
C GLN A 52 28.20 83.40 -6.45
N LEU A 53 28.46 83.98 -7.63
CA LEU A 53 29.10 83.31 -8.75
C LEU A 53 30.61 83.09 -8.48
N ARG A 54 30.90 82.40 -7.39
CA ARG A 54 32.25 81.98 -6.99
C ARG A 54 32.36 80.49 -7.25
N ALA A 55 33.47 80.08 -7.84
CA ALA A 55 33.74 78.67 -8.09
C ALA A 55 33.58 77.84 -6.79
N GLY A 56 32.72 76.82 -6.85
CA GLY A 56 32.42 75.92 -5.74
C GLY A 56 31.30 76.36 -4.79
N CYS A 57 30.65 77.52 -5.02
CA CYS A 57 29.40 77.85 -4.32
C CYS A 57 28.28 76.90 -4.75
N THR A 58 27.50 76.42 -3.79
CA THR A 58 26.41 75.46 -4.03
C THR A 58 25.09 75.92 -3.41
N TYR A 59 23.99 75.60 -4.10
CA TYR A 59 22.62 75.80 -3.63
C TYR A 59 21.79 74.53 -3.84
N THR A 60 20.97 74.17 -2.87
CA THR A 60 19.95 73.14 -3.03
C THR A 60 18.58 73.80 -2.98
N VAL A 61 17.76 73.61 -4.01
CA VAL A 61 16.36 74.04 -4.01
C VAL A 61 15.49 72.78 -3.92
N LYS A 62 14.61 72.73 -2.92
CA LYS A 62 13.74 71.59 -2.63
C LYS A 62 12.28 72.05 -2.59
N ASP A 63 11.41 71.35 -3.30
CA ASP A 63 9.97 71.45 -3.05
C ASP A 63 9.64 70.74 -1.73
N GLU A 64 9.22 71.51 -0.73
CA GLU A 64 8.74 70.98 0.55
C GLU A 64 7.22 70.94 0.63
N SER A 65 6.55 71.71 -0.23
CA SER A 65 5.09 71.76 -0.31
C SER A 65 4.47 70.56 -1.02
N GLY A 66 5.24 69.88 -1.89
CA GLY A 66 4.74 68.82 -2.75
C GLY A 66 3.84 69.35 -3.86
N ALA A 67 3.97 70.63 -4.24
CA ALA A 67 3.11 71.30 -5.19
C ALA A 67 3.78 71.57 -6.55
N ALA A 68 5.07 71.24 -6.72
CA ALA A 68 5.84 71.61 -7.90
C ALA A 68 5.31 71.03 -9.22
N ALA A 69 4.61 69.88 -9.22
CA ALA A 69 4.01 69.32 -10.44
C ALA A 69 2.79 70.09 -10.94
N SER A 70 2.12 70.86 -10.07
CA SER A 70 1.01 71.74 -10.45
C SER A 70 1.42 73.21 -10.48
N ASN A 71 2.46 73.56 -9.73
CA ASN A 71 2.94 74.92 -9.54
C ASN A 71 4.46 74.92 -9.59
N ASN A 72 5.00 74.77 -10.79
CA ASN A 72 6.44 74.66 -11.03
C ASN A 72 7.25 75.71 -10.26
N ILE A 73 8.37 75.27 -9.70
CA ILE A 73 9.36 76.15 -9.09
C ILE A 73 10.39 76.47 -10.17
N THR A 74 10.49 77.74 -10.54
CA THR A 74 11.47 78.22 -11.52
C THR A 74 12.71 78.71 -10.78
N VAL A 75 13.87 78.19 -11.10
CA VAL A 75 15.16 78.71 -10.66
C VAL A 75 15.72 79.59 -11.78
N ALA A 76 16.07 80.83 -11.48
CA ALA A 76 16.54 81.82 -12.45
C ALA A 76 17.86 82.44 -11.98
N THR A 77 18.62 83.03 -12.90
CA THR A 77 19.80 83.84 -12.58
C THR A 77 19.44 85.32 -12.44
N GLU A 78 20.23 86.09 -11.68
CA GLU A 78 20.02 87.53 -11.47
C GLU A 78 20.48 88.38 -12.66
N GLY A 79 21.47 87.91 -13.41
CA GLY A 79 22.09 88.60 -14.54
C GLY A 79 22.06 87.81 -15.85
N SER A 80 23.17 87.85 -16.59
CA SER A 80 23.34 87.17 -17.87
C SER A 80 23.92 85.75 -17.75
N GLU A 81 24.12 85.26 -16.53
CA GLU A 81 24.60 83.92 -16.26
C GLU A 81 23.57 82.87 -16.67
N THR A 82 24.05 81.67 -16.95
CA THR A 82 23.21 80.54 -17.33
C THR A 82 23.23 79.43 -16.28
N ILE A 83 22.20 78.58 -16.30
CA ILE A 83 22.06 77.29 -15.62
C ILE A 83 22.06 76.24 -16.74
N ASP A 84 23.13 75.47 -16.87
CA ASP A 84 23.33 74.50 -17.98
C ASP A 84 23.04 75.08 -19.38
N GLY A 85 23.45 76.33 -19.61
CA GLY A 85 23.27 77.05 -20.88
C GLY A 85 21.90 77.72 -21.07
N SER A 86 20.98 77.61 -20.10
CA SER A 86 19.67 78.28 -20.09
C SER A 86 19.62 79.41 -19.05
N ALA A 87 18.79 80.44 -19.22
CA ALA A 87 18.62 81.48 -18.19
C ALA A 87 17.82 80.99 -16.97
N THR A 88 17.07 79.89 -17.13
CA THR A 88 16.21 79.33 -16.08
C THR A 88 16.23 77.81 -16.12
N ASP A 89 16.03 77.22 -14.94
CA ASP A 89 15.76 75.80 -14.74
C ASP A 89 14.45 75.62 -13.97
N VAL A 90 13.81 74.46 -14.07
CA VAL A 90 12.50 74.18 -13.50
C VAL A 90 12.51 72.89 -12.70
N ILE A 91 11.92 72.97 -11.50
CA ILE A 91 11.54 71.81 -10.70
C ILE A 91 10.04 71.60 -10.89
N SER A 92 9.67 70.48 -11.52
CA SER A 92 8.29 70.11 -11.84
C SER A 92 7.84 68.79 -11.19
N ASP A 93 8.70 68.13 -10.42
CA ASP A 93 8.31 66.94 -9.67
C ASP A 93 7.89 67.33 -8.25
N ASN A 94 6.74 66.84 -7.78
CA ASN A 94 6.34 67.01 -6.39
C ASN A 94 7.43 66.47 -5.46
N TYR A 95 7.81 67.23 -4.45
CA TYR A 95 8.95 66.93 -3.60
C TYR A 95 10.28 66.79 -4.36
N GLY A 96 10.40 67.33 -5.57
CA GLY A 96 11.62 67.37 -6.34
C GLY A 96 12.70 68.24 -5.68
N ALA A 97 13.96 67.89 -5.92
CA ALA A 97 15.11 68.65 -5.45
C ALA A 97 16.11 68.80 -6.60
N LYS A 98 16.72 69.98 -6.71
CA LYS A 98 17.86 70.21 -7.59
C LYS A 98 19.01 70.83 -6.82
N HIS A 99 20.21 70.37 -7.12
CA HIS A 99 21.45 70.89 -6.57
C HIS A 99 22.17 71.67 -7.66
N TYR A 100 22.62 72.86 -7.35
CA TYR A 100 23.35 73.72 -8.27
C TYR A 100 24.72 74.00 -7.70
N TYR A 101 25.71 74.10 -8.58
CA TYR A 101 27.03 74.63 -8.25
C TYR A 101 27.48 75.66 -9.28
N SER A 102 28.32 76.61 -8.87
CA SER A 102 28.93 77.58 -9.79
C SER A 102 30.38 77.20 -10.11
N ASN A 103 30.79 77.41 -11.37
CA ASN A 103 32.19 77.36 -11.79
C ASN A 103 32.90 78.73 -11.69
N GLY A 104 32.23 79.77 -11.22
CA GLY A 104 32.71 81.16 -11.20
C GLY A 104 32.27 82.01 -12.39
N SER A 105 31.48 81.48 -13.32
CA SER A 105 30.92 82.22 -14.47
C SER A 105 29.49 81.82 -14.82
N ASP A 106 29.12 80.57 -14.59
CA ASP A 106 27.76 80.05 -14.78
C ASP A 106 27.38 79.13 -13.60
N TRP A 107 26.12 78.72 -13.59
CA TRP A 107 25.55 77.70 -12.72
C TRP A 107 25.33 76.39 -13.50
N PHE A 108 25.43 75.28 -12.79
CA PHE A 108 25.27 73.94 -13.35
C PHE A 108 24.43 73.10 -12.39
N GLU A 109 23.45 72.38 -12.92
CA GLU A 109 22.71 71.36 -12.16
C GLU A 109 23.61 70.14 -11.93
N VAL A 110 23.64 69.66 -10.69
CA VAL A 110 24.19 68.35 -10.34
C VAL A 110 23.03 67.37 -10.28
N PRO A 111 22.90 66.45 -11.25
CA PRO A 111 21.86 65.44 -11.19
C PRO A 111 22.10 64.50 -9.99
N LEU A 112 21.05 64.23 -9.22
CA LEU A 112 21.04 63.09 -8.30
C LEU A 112 20.85 61.84 -9.14
N LEU A 113 21.92 61.09 -9.40
CA LEU A 113 21.77 59.76 -9.98
C LEU A 113 20.95 58.92 -8.99
N PRO A 114 19.81 58.31 -9.38
CA PRO A 114 19.18 57.32 -8.55
C PRO A 114 20.20 56.19 -8.35
N ALA A 115 20.38 55.71 -7.12
CA ALA A 115 21.19 54.53 -6.88
C ALA A 115 20.66 53.41 -7.80
N ALA A 116 21.49 52.91 -8.71
CA ALA A 116 21.08 51.84 -9.61
C ALA A 116 20.73 50.61 -8.76
N ALA A 117 19.44 50.29 -8.64
CA ALA A 117 19.01 49.06 -8.03
C ALA A 117 19.38 47.90 -8.96
N VAL A 118 20.49 47.23 -8.69
CA VAL A 118 20.82 45.96 -9.35
C VAL A 118 19.85 44.92 -8.83
N ALA A 119 19.08 44.29 -9.72
CA ALA A 119 18.21 43.18 -9.32
C ALA A 119 19.05 42.03 -8.76
N HIS A 120 18.58 41.37 -7.70
CA HIS A 120 19.26 40.22 -7.08
C HIS A 120 19.59 39.10 -8.09
N SER A 121 18.76 38.95 -9.13
CA SER A 121 19.01 38.00 -10.22
C SER A 121 20.29 38.32 -11.02
N ALA A 122 20.72 39.57 -11.08
CA ALA A 122 21.92 39.97 -11.80
C ALA A 122 23.22 39.76 -11.00
N THR A 123 23.14 39.52 -9.68
CA THR A 123 24.33 39.25 -8.84
C THR A 123 24.67 37.76 -8.77
N THR A 124 23.68 36.88 -8.91
CA THR A 124 23.85 35.43 -8.81
C THR A 124 23.63 34.68 -10.13
N GLY A 125 23.09 35.34 -11.16
CA GLY A 125 22.77 34.72 -12.45
C GLY A 125 21.61 33.72 -12.39
N GLN A 126 20.83 33.73 -11.31
CA GLN A 126 19.77 32.78 -11.01
C GLN A 126 18.46 33.53 -10.77
N GLY A 127 17.40 33.14 -11.48
CA GLY A 127 16.05 33.68 -11.31
C GLY A 127 15.40 33.21 -10.00
N THR A 128 14.27 33.80 -9.63
CA THR A 128 13.44 33.34 -8.48
C THR A 128 12.96 31.90 -8.63
N ASP A 129 12.90 31.40 -9.86
CA ASP A 129 12.38 30.07 -10.17
C ASP A 129 13.52 29.02 -10.22
N ASP A 130 14.74 29.44 -10.56
CA ASP A 130 15.90 28.54 -10.66
C ASP A 130 16.39 28.08 -9.28
N HIS A 131 16.31 28.96 -8.27
CA HIS A 131 16.65 28.60 -6.88
C HIS A 131 15.72 27.53 -6.30
N HIS A 132 14.51 27.37 -6.85
CA HIS A 132 13.57 26.34 -6.40
C HIS A 132 13.68 25.04 -7.22
N ALA A 133 14.18 25.08 -8.45
CA ALA A 133 14.17 23.92 -9.35
C ALA A 133 15.37 22.99 -9.17
N GLU A 134 16.58 23.52 -8.98
CA GLU A 134 17.82 22.70 -8.98
C GLU A 134 18.02 21.91 -7.67
N VAL A 135 17.36 22.31 -6.59
CA VAL A 135 17.38 21.64 -5.27
C VAL A 135 16.22 20.63 -5.11
N HIS A 136 15.24 20.64 -6.02
CA HIS A 136 13.98 19.91 -5.82
C HIS A 136 14.08 18.42 -6.15
N THR A 137 14.65 18.04 -7.30
CA THR A 137 14.65 16.64 -7.76
C THR A 137 15.41 15.71 -6.82
N ALA A 138 16.56 16.15 -6.27
CA ALA A 138 17.34 15.37 -5.32
C ALA A 138 16.69 15.28 -3.93
N ALA A 139 15.90 16.27 -3.52
CA ALA A 139 15.17 16.23 -2.26
C ALA A 139 14.05 15.17 -2.25
N HIS A 140 13.46 14.87 -3.41
CA HIS A 140 12.39 13.87 -3.55
C HIS A 140 12.90 12.44 -3.59
N ALA A 141 14.07 12.20 -4.17
CA ALA A 141 14.59 10.83 -4.34
C ALA A 141 15.15 10.21 -3.03
N SER A 142 15.43 11.02 -2.01
CA SER A 142 16.09 10.57 -0.77
C SER A 142 15.51 11.13 0.52
N GLY A 143 14.36 11.83 0.47
CA GLY A 143 13.66 12.37 1.65
C GLY A 143 14.37 13.51 2.38
N GLY A 144 15.50 14.01 1.88
CA GLY A 144 16.28 15.04 2.56
C GLY A 144 16.94 14.56 3.85
N ALA A 145 16.94 15.40 4.90
CA ALA A 145 17.55 15.10 6.21
C ALA A 145 16.64 14.30 7.17
N ASP A 146 15.38 14.08 6.79
CA ASP A 146 14.38 13.34 7.57
C ASP A 146 14.07 12.00 6.88
N ALA A 147 13.91 10.93 7.67
CA ALA A 147 13.57 9.62 7.13
C ALA A 147 12.08 9.60 6.70
N ILE A 148 11.80 9.70 5.40
CA ILE A 148 10.45 9.50 4.84
C ILE A 148 10.24 8.00 4.64
N LYS A 149 9.29 7.40 5.34
CA LYS A 149 8.86 6.03 5.05
C LYS A 149 7.97 6.06 3.81
N LEU A 150 8.27 5.18 2.86
CA LEU A 150 7.63 5.09 1.54
C LEU A 150 6.11 4.83 1.61
N ASP A 151 5.64 4.17 2.67
CA ASP A 151 4.23 3.81 2.94
C ASP A 151 3.49 4.87 3.81
N ASP A 152 4.20 5.85 4.40
CA ASP A 152 3.63 6.82 5.36
C ASP A 152 3.54 8.26 4.80
N LEU A 153 3.52 8.47 3.47
CA LEU A 153 3.23 9.81 2.89
C LEU A 153 1.75 10.25 3.07
N SER A 154 0.89 9.33 3.54
CA SER A 154 -0.48 9.57 4.01
C SER A 154 -0.85 8.49 5.03
N ALA A 155 -2.07 8.53 5.57
CA ALA A 155 -2.59 7.38 6.32
C ALA A 155 -2.54 6.12 5.43
N PRO A 156 -2.18 4.94 5.97
CA PRO A 156 -2.20 3.70 5.22
C PRO A 156 -3.55 3.51 4.54
N ASP A 157 -3.53 3.18 3.25
CA ASP A 157 -4.71 2.89 2.46
C ASP A 157 -4.57 1.51 1.79
N ASP A 158 -5.56 1.15 0.97
CA ASP A 158 -5.62 -0.16 0.30
C ASP A 158 -5.30 -0.04 -1.21
N ASN A 159 -4.54 0.98 -1.62
CA ASN A 159 -4.12 1.11 -3.01
C ASN A 159 -2.99 0.10 -3.34
N THR A 160 -2.83 -0.25 -4.61
CA THR A 160 -1.81 -1.21 -5.07
C THR A 160 -0.54 -0.52 -5.57
N ASP A 161 -0.36 0.76 -5.25
CA ASP A 161 0.76 1.53 -5.76
C ASP A 161 2.02 1.11 -4.99
N LEU A 162 3.12 0.86 -5.73
CA LEU A 162 4.41 0.41 -5.18
C LEU A 162 4.41 -1.01 -4.59
N ASP A 163 3.34 -1.80 -4.76
CA ASP A 163 3.40 -3.25 -4.52
C ASP A 163 4.54 -3.89 -5.32
N PHE A 164 5.21 -4.87 -4.73
CA PHE A 164 6.22 -5.61 -5.47
C PHE A 164 5.59 -6.37 -6.63
N SER A 165 6.37 -6.56 -7.69
CA SER A 165 5.96 -7.30 -8.87
C SER A 165 7.14 -8.12 -9.39
N THR A 166 6.89 -8.91 -10.43
CA THR A 166 7.94 -9.62 -11.17
C THR A 166 8.98 -8.68 -11.81
N SER A 167 8.68 -7.38 -11.93
CA SER A 167 9.53 -6.41 -12.61
C SER A 167 10.22 -5.42 -11.66
N ALA A 168 9.75 -5.29 -10.43
CA ALA A 168 10.33 -4.38 -9.43
C ALA A 168 10.12 -4.89 -8.01
N HIS A 169 11.12 -4.68 -7.16
CA HIS A 169 10.94 -4.81 -5.71
C HIS A 169 10.01 -3.69 -5.22
N GLY A 170 9.12 -4.02 -4.29
CA GLY A 170 8.10 -3.09 -3.78
C GLY A 170 7.62 -3.47 -2.38
N LEU A 171 6.53 -2.82 -1.94
CA LEU A 171 5.85 -3.10 -0.69
C LEU A 171 5.09 -4.43 -0.78
N VAL A 172 4.80 -5.02 0.38
CA VAL A 172 4.02 -6.26 0.45
C VAL A 172 2.53 -5.90 0.30
N PRO A 173 1.78 -6.53 -0.63
CA PRO A 173 0.36 -6.30 -0.81
C PRO A 173 -0.44 -6.64 0.45
N LYS A 174 -1.59 -5.98 0.62
CA LYS A 174 -2.49 -6.21 1.76
C LYS A 174 -2.85 -7.70 1.92
N GLY A 175 -2.71 -8.21 3.15
CA GLY A 175 -3.04 -9.60 3.48
C GLY A 175 -4.55 -9.90 3.48
N THR A 176 -4.93 -11.16 3.21
CA THR A 176 -6.34 -11.60 3.11
C THR A 176 -6.94 -12.05 4.44
N ASN A 177 -6.12 -12.38 5.45
CA ASN A 177 -6.53 -13.01 6.71
C ASN A 177 -7.24 -14.38 6.54
N VAL A 178 -7.02 -15.06 5.41
CA VAL A 178 -7.59 -16.40 5.11
C VAL A 178 -6.55 -17.54 5.27
N GLY A 179 -5.28 -17.19 5.58
CA GLY A 179 -4.18 -18.16 5.67
C GLY A 179 -3.53 -18.47 4.31
N ASP A 180 -3.72 -17.60 3.33
CA ASP A 180 -3.08 -17.68 2.01
C ASP A 180 -1.59 -17.34 2.08
N PHE A 181 -0.86 -17.79 1.06
CA PHE A 181 0.57 -17.52 0.85
C PHE A 181 0.76 -16.50 -0.26
N LEU A 182 1.73 -15.60 -0.07
CA LEU A 182 2.12 -14.63 -1.08
C LEU A 182 2.93 -15.32 -2.17
N GLN A 183 2.49 -15.19 -3.41
CA GLN A 183 3.19 -15.66 -4.61
C GLN A 183 4.21 -14.60 -5.08
N ASP A 184 5.16 -15.01 -5.92
CA ASP A 184 6.18 -14.13 -6.48
C ASP A 184 5.64 -13.16 -7.55
N ASP A 185 4.40 -13.37 -7.99
CA ASP A 185 3.65 -12.46 -8.87
C ASP A 185 2.87 -11.36 -8.12
N GLY A 186 2.95 -11.31 -6.79
CA GLY A 186 2.24 -10.34 -5.95
C GLY A 186 0.83 -10.76 -5.55
N THR A 187 0.34 -11.92 -5.97
CA THR A 187 -0.99 -12.40 -5.61
C THR A 187 -0.96 -13.33 -4.39
N TRP A 188 -2.07 -13.40 -3.64
CA TRP A 188 -2.25 -14.36 -2.55
C TRP A 188 -2.94 -15.63 -3.06
N ALA A 189 -2.40 -16.80 -2.71
CA ALA A 189 -2.98 -18.09 -3.07
C ALA A 189 -3.16 -19.00 -1.86
N ALA A 190 -4.28 -19.72 -1.85
CA ALA A 190 -4.49 -20.79 -0.89
C ALA A 190 -3.36 -21.85 -1.05
N PRO A 191 -2.92 -22.49 0.05
CA PRO A 191 -1.98 -23.59 -0.05
C PRO A 191 -2.55 -24.65 -0.99
N ALA A 192 -1.75 -25.08 -1.97
CA ALA A 192 -2.16 -26.14 -2.89
C ALA A 192 -2.54 -27.38 -2.07
N GLY A 193 -3.82 -27.75 -2.10
CA GLY A 193 -4.27 -29.01 -1.53
C GLY A 193 -3.49 -30.13 -2.20
N GLY A 194 -2.77 -30.93 -1.42
CA GLY A 194 -1.99 -32.03 -1.95
C GLY A 194 -2.90 -32.95 -2.75
N SER A 195 -2.78 -32.91 -4.09
CA SER A 195 -3.46 -33.83 -4.99
C SER A 195 -2.78 -35.19 -4.87
N GLY A 196 -2.98 -35.85 -3.74
CA GLY A 196 -2.54 -37.22 -3.53
C GLY A 196 -3.31 -38.14 -4.47
N ALA A 197 -2.66 -39.20 -4.95
CA ALA A 197 -3.32 -40.22 -5.78
C ALA A 197 -4.50 -40.91 -5.06
N VAL A 198 -4.62 -40.74 -3.74
CA VAL A 198 -5.66 -41.27 -2.87
C VAL A 198 -6.10 -40.18 -1.90
N THR A 199 -7.39 -39.87 -1.88
CA THR A 199 -8.00 -38.93 -0.93
C THR A 199 -8.96 -39.68 -0.01
N ARG A 200 -8.91 -39.44 1.30
CA ARG A 200 -9.93 -39.98 2.23
C ARG A 200 -11.20 -39.16 2.12
N ASP A 201 -12.28 -39.77 1.62
CA ASP A 201 -13.58 -39.12 1.43
C ASP A 201 -14.43 -39.14 2.71
N GLY A 202 -14.29 -40.19 3.54
CA GLY A 202 -15.01 -40.26 4.82
C GLY A 202 -14.78 -41.54 5.61
N GLY A 203 -15.68 -41.80 6.57
CA GLY A 203 -15.63 -43.00 7.41
C GLY A 203 -16.48 -42.93 8.69
N GLN A 204 -16.38 -43.98 9.51
CA GLN A 204 -16.89 -44.07 10.88
C GLN A 204 -15.88 -44.80 11.75
N THR A 205 -15.49 -44.20 12.88
CA THR A 205 -14.46 -44.75 13.78
C THR A 205 -15.05 -45.17 15.13
N THR A 206 -16.35 -45.43 15.18
CA THR A 206 -17.05 -45.84 16.39
C THR A 206 -17.70 -47.17 16.12
N GLU A 207 -17.34 -48.17 16.92
CA GLU A 207 -17.87 -49.52 16.77
C GLU A 207 -19.41 -49.54 16.81
N ALA A 208 -19.99 -50.27 15.86
CA ALA A 208 -21.40 -50.62 15.85
C ALA A 208 -21.56 -52.14 16.00
N THR A 209 -22.57 -52.58 16.77
CA THR A 209 -22.78 -54.01 17.07
C THR A 209 -24.21 -54.47 16.79
N THR A 210 -24.36 -55.76 16.47
CA THR A 210 -25.67 -56.40 16.27
C THR A 210 -25.67 -57.86 16.71
N THR A 211 -26.82 -58.33 17.19
CA THR A 211 -27.13 -59.75 17.46
C THR A 211 -28.28 -60.24 16.56
N SER A 212 -28.62 -59.47 15.52
CA SER A 212 -29.79 -59.70 14.70
C SER A 212 -29.66 -60.97 13.86
N ALA A 213 -30.71 -61.78 13.85
CA ALA A 213 -30.88 -62.92 12.95
C ALA A 213 -31.40 -62.52 11.56
N SER A 214 -31.52 -61.23 11.27
CA SER A 214 -31.85 -60.65 9.97
C SER A 214 -30.87 -59.55 9.61
N ALA A 215 -30.56 -59.36 8.32
CA ALA A 215 -29.60 -58.36 7.89
C ALA A 215 -30.05 -56.94 8.25
N VAL A 216 -29.21 -56.20 8.98
CA VAL A 216 -29.46 -54.81 9.41
C VAL A 216 -28.40 -53.87 8.87
N ASP A 217 -28.76 -52.61 8.65
CA ASP A 217 -27.79 -51.54 8.42
C ASP A 217 -27.06 -51.28 9.73
N LEU A 218 -25.76 -51.56 9.78
CA LEU A 218 -24.99 -51.64 11.03
C LEU A 218 -24.11 -50.40 11.24
N MET A 219 -23.33 -50.02 10.23
CA MET A 219 -22.41 -48.88 10.29
C MET A 219 -22.49 -48.09 8.99
N SER A 220 -22.53 -46.76 9.07
CA SER A 220 -22.73 -45.90 7.90
C SER A 220 -21.72 -44.75 7.83
N ALA A 221 -20.94 -44.69 6.75
CA ALA A 221 -20.24 -43.46 6.36
C ALA A 221 -21.19 -42.61 5.50
N THR A 222 -21.49 -41.39 5.94
CA THR A 222 -22.41 -40.45 5.29
C THR A 222 -21.69 -39.19 4.85
N SER A 223 -22.37 -38.35 4.06
CA SER A 223 -21.81 -37.10 3.49
C SER A 223 -20.57 -37.33 2.62
N LEU A 224 -20.49 -38.51 2.00
CA LEU A 224 -19.46 -38.87 1.05
C LEU A 224 -19.61 -38.08 -0.25
N THR A 225 -18.52 -37.85 -0.95
CA THR A 225 -18.49 -37.12 -2.23
C THR A 225 -17.91 -37.90 -3.40
N VAL A 226 -17.63 -39.19 -3.22
CA VAL A 226 -17.07 -40.09 -4.26
C VAL A 226 -17.80 -39.95 -5.60
N ALA A 227 -17.12 -39.40 -6.60
CA ALA A 227 -17.74 -39.09 -7.88
C ALA A 227 -18.16 -40.37 -8.64
N ALA A 228 -19.16 -40.24 -9.52
CA ALA A 228 -19.77 -41.35 -10.26
C ALA A 228 -18.72 -42.25 -10.96
N LEU A 229 -17.73 -41.64 -11.61
CA LEU A 229 -16.73 -42.35 -12.41
C LEU A 229 -15.44 -42.66 -11.64
N SER A 230 -15.30 -42.20 -10.40
CA SER A 230 -14.08 -42.40 -9.64
C SER A 230 -14.02 -43.80 -9.02
N PRO A 231 -12.89 -44.50 -9.14
CA PRO A 231 -12.60 -45.69 -8.34
C PRO A 231 -12.56 -45.32 -6.85
N PHE A 232 -12.93 -46.27 -6.00
CA PHE A 232 -12.83 -46.08 -4.55
C PHE A 232 -12.46 -47.36 -3.83
N SER A 233 -11.99 -47.22 -2.59
CA SER A 233 -11.77 -48.32 -1.67
C SER A 233 -12.47 -48.07 -0.34
N LEU A 234 -12.91 -49.16 0.27
CA LEU A 234 -13.53 -49.22 1.57
C LEU A 234 -12.76 -50.23 2.41
N VAL A 235 -12.38 -49.85 3.61
CA VAL A 235 -11.77 -50.75 4.61
C VAL A 235 -12.56 -50.65 5.89
N TYR A 236 -12.79 -51.77 6.55
CA TYR A 236 -13.37 -51.82 7.90
C TYR A 236 -12.88 -53.08 8.62
N ASP A 237 -12.90 -53.01 9.95
CA ASP A 237 -12.66 -54.16 10.81
C ASP A 237 -13.99 -54.72 11.32
N ALA A 238 -14.00 -56.02 11.57
CA ALA A 238 -15.14 -56.72 12.12
C ALA A 238 -14.72 -57.82 13.08
N ARG A 239 -15.64 -58.18 13.96
CA ARG A 239 -15.44 -59.24 14.94
C ARG A 239 -16.72 -59.98 15.26
N LYS A 240 -16.57 -61.20 15.77
CA LYS A 240 -17.63 -61.91 16.48
C LYS A 240 -17.21 -62.26 17.90
N THR A 241 -18.16 -62.26 18.82
CA THR A 241 -17.99 -62.94 20.12
C THR A 241 -18.01 -64.47 19.94
N SER A 242 -17.54 -65.20 20.95
CA SER A 242 -17.74 -66.65 21.01
C SER A 242 -19.23 -67.01 20.93
N GLY A 243 -19.52 -68.19 20.41
CA GLY A 243 -20.85 -68.67 20.05
C GLY A 243 -20.83 -69.33 18.67
N ALA A 244 -21.27 -70.58 18.56
CA ALA A 244 -21.47 -71.23 17.27
C ALA A 244 -22.71 -70.65 16.58
N ALA A 245 -22.54 -70.20 15.34
CA ALA A 245 -23.65 -69.79 14.49
C ALA A 245 -23.46 -70.37 13.09
N ALA A 246 -24.58 -70.59 12.40
CA ALA A 246 -24.52 -71.01 11.00
C ALA A 246 -23.86 -69.93 10.12
N ARG A 247 -23.96 -68.65 10.51
CA ARG A 247 -23.36 -67.54 9.76
C ARG A 247 -23.32 -66.24 10.54
N THR A 248 -22.14 -65.62 10.59
CA THR A 248 -21.97 -64.24 11.01
C THR A 248 -21.18 -63.50 9.96
N ALA A 249 -21.77 -62.46 9.37
CA ALA A 249 -21.24 -61.86 8.17
C ALA A 249 -21.65 -60.39 8.01
N CYS A 250 -20.84 -59.69 7.22
CA CYS A 250 -21.06 -58.33 6.75
C CYS A 250 -21.38 -58.33 5.25
N ALA A 251 -22.03 -57.28 4.77
CA ALA A 251 -22.15 -56.96 3.35
C ALA A 251 -22.26 -55.44 3.15
N LEU A 252 -22.61 -55.00 1.95
CA LEU A 252 -22.54 -53.60 1.57
C LEU A 252 -23.88 -53.09 1.02
N LYS A 253 -24.22 -51.87 1.43
CA LYS A 253 -25.26 -51.05 0.85
C LYS A 253 -24.64 -49.71 0.45
N VAL A 254 -24.96 -49.27 -0.76
CA VAL A 254 -24.45 -48.03 -1.37
C VAL A 254 -25.62 -47.08 -1.55
N ASN A 255 -25.53 -45.88 -0.99
CA ASN A 255 -26.66 -44.96 -0.86
C ASN A 255 -27.88 -45.69 -0.24
N ALA A 256 -28.96 -45.81 -1.01
CA ALA A 256 -30.16 -46.55 -0.62
C ALA A 256 -30.20 -48.00 -1.14
N THR A 257 -29.28 -48.39 -2.03
CA THR A 257 -29.29 -49.66 -2.75
C THR A 257 -28.49 -50.71 -2.00
N VAL A 258 -29.13 -51.82 -1.63
CA VAL A 258 -28.42 -53.00 -1.14
C VAL A 258 -27.74 -53.65 -2.34
N VAL A 259 -26.42 -53.62 -2.35
CA VAL A 259 -25.63 -54.18 -3.45
C VAL A 259 -25.24 -55.62 -3.16
N GLY A 260 -24.86 -55.90 -1.90
CA GLY A 260 -24.59 -57.23 -1.41
C GLY A 260 -25.46 -57.55 -0.21
N GLU A 261 -26.05 -58.74 -0.19
CA GLU A 261 -26.88 -59.16 0.92
C GLU A 261 -26.09 -59.88 2.01
N ALA A 262 -26.21 -59.34 3.22
CA ALA A 262 -25.50 -59.87 4.38
C ALA A 262 -26.00 -61.24 4.79
N VAL A 263 -27.03 -61.83 4.17
CA VAL A 263 -27.51 -63.23 4.35
C VAL A 263 -26.93 -64.24 3.34
N SER A 264 -26.32 -63.77 2.25
CA SER A 264 -25.85 -64.61 1.14
C SER A 264 -24.59 -65.42 1.48
N LEU A 265 -24.58 -66.71 1.14
CA LEU A 265 -23.45 -67.61 1.41
C LEU A 265 -22.32 -67.51 0.37
N ALA A 266 -22.58 -66.90 -0.78
CA ALA A 266 -21.62 -66.85 -1.88
C ALA A 266 -20.74 -65.59 -1.82
N ASN A 267 -21.35 -64.41 -1.59
CA ASN A 267 -20.73 -63.12 -1.89
C ASN A 267 -21.00 -62.06 -0.80
N GLY A 268 -20.60 -62.33 0.45
CA GLY A 268 -20.61 -61.36 1.55
C GLY A 268 -19.22 -60.78 1.83
N GLY A 269 -19.15 -59.62 2.51
CA GLY A 269 -17.92 -58.95 2.94
C GLY A 269 -17.14 -59.74 4.00
N TRP A 270 -16.86 -59.17 5.17
CA TRP A 270 -16.23 -59.93 6.25
C TRP A 270 -17.15 -61.07 6.71
N GLN A 271 -16.63 -62.29 6.86
CA GLN A 271 -17.41 -63.45 7.32
C GLN A 271 -16.64 -64.25 8.37
N ALA A 272 -17.32 -64.59 9.46
CA ALA A 272 -16.78 -65.42 10.52
C ALA A 272 -17.01 -66.92 10.24
N GLY A 273 -16.16 -67.77 10.82
CA GLY A 273 -16.38 -69.21 10.84
C GLY A 273 -17.59 -69.62 11.70
N SER A 274 -18.07 -70.86 11.53
CA SER A 274 -19.20 -71.39 12.29
C SER A 274 -18.84 -71.96 13.68
N ALA A 275 -17.55 -71.96 14.02
CA ALA A 275 -17.05 -72.50 15.29
C ALA A 275 -17.43 -71.63 16.49
N ASP A 276 -17.55 -72.27 17.65
CA ASP A 276 -17.80 -71.61 18.94
C ASP A 276 -16.54 -70.94 19.49
N GLN A 277 -16.13 -69.86 18.82
CA GLN A 277 -14.87 -69.18 19.06
C GLN A 277 -15.04 -67.69 18.75
N ALA A 278 -14.34 -66.83 19.48
CA ALA A 278 -14.26 -65.42 19.14
C ALA A 278 -13.28 -65.22 17.98
N GLU A 279 -13.65 -64.41 17.00
CA GLU A 279 -12.84 -64.14 15.81
C GLU A 279 -12.87 -62.65 15.47
N THR A 280 -11.79 -62.16 14.88
CA THR A 280 -11.64 -60.76 14.44
C THR A 280 -10.98 -60.68 13.08
N GLY A 281 -11.12 -59.56 12.39
CA GLY A 281 -10.24 -59.24 11.28
C GLY A 281 -10.76 -58.12 10.42
N MET A 282 -10.07 -57.92 9.31
CA MET A 282 -10.29 -56.81 8.39
C MET A 282 -10.99 -57.29 7.13
N CYS A 283 -11.80 -56.43 6.53
CA CYS A 283 -12.24 -56.56 5.15
C CYS A 283 -11.90 -55.27 4.39
N TRP A 284 -11.45 -55.46 3.15
CA TRP A 284 -11.32 -54.36 2.21
C TRP A 284 -12.07 -54.69 0.92
N VAL A 285 -12.65 -53.64 0.35
CA VAL A 285 -13.40 -53.67 -0.91
C VAL A 285 -12.81 -52.60 -1.80
N LYS A 286 -12.59 -52.91 -3.07
CA LYS A 286 -12.24 -51.93 -4.10
C LYS A 286 -13.26 -51.99 -5.22
N SER A 287 -13.58 -50.82 -5.74
CA SER A 287 -14.33 -50.63 -6.97
C SER A 287 -13.47 -49.96 -8.01
N GLY A 288 -13.53 -50.46 -9.25
CA GLY A 288 -13.10 -49.68 -10.41
C GLY A 288 -14.04 -48.51 -10.71
N ALA A 289 -13.80 -47.85 -11.85
CA ALA A 289 -14.71 -46.83 -12.38
C ALA A 289 -16.09 -47.42 -12.68
N ARG A 290 -17.15 -46.71 -12.30
CA ARG A 290 -18.55 -47.16 -12.42
C ARG A 290 -19.15 -46.65 -13.73
N LEU A 291 -18.86 -47.36 -14.82
CA LEU A 291 -19.34 -47.04 -16.17
C LEU A 291 -20.64 -47.79 -16.45
N THR A 292 -21.50 -47.22 -17.29
CA THR A 292 -22.88 -47.65 -17.61
C THR A 292 -23.10 -49.13 -17.98
N ASP A 293 -22.04 -49.93 -18.17
CA ASP A 293 -22.10 -51.37 -18.46
C ASP A 293 -21.04 -52.20 -17.69
N TYR A 294 -20.38 -51.61 -16.68
CA TYR A 294 -19.32 -52.23 -15.87
C TYR A 294 -19.67 -52.23 -14.37
N ASP A 295 -20.96 -52.27 -14.06
CA ASP A 295 -21.54 -52.03 -12.74
C ASP A 295 -21.37 -53.20 -11.73
N GLY A 296 -20.49 -54.16 -12.02
CA GLY A 296 -20.21 -55.33 -11.16
C GLY A 296 -18.77 -55.45 -10.66
N GLY A 297 -17.89 -54.49 -11.01
CA GLY A 297 -16.43 -54.61 -10.84
C GLY A 297 -15.88 -54.39 -9.41
N MET A 298 -16.60 -54.77 -8.35
CA MET A 298 -16.04 -54.75 -7.00
C MET A 298 -15.41 -56.09 -6.65
N ALA A 299 -14.17 -56.04 -6.20
CA ALA A 299 -13.48 -57.18 -5.64
C ALA A 299 -12.88 -56.79 -4.30
N GLY A 300 -12.62 -57.79 -3.48
CA GLY A 300 -12.01 -57.55 -2.20
C GLY A 300 -11.55 -58.82 -1.53
N MET A 301 -11.08 -58.65 -0.31
CA MET A 301 -10.63 -59.76 0.50
C MET A 301 -10.99 -59.48 1.95
N PHE A 302 -11.15 -60.55 2.71
CA PHE A 302 -11.21 -60.45 4.16
C PHE A 302 -10.26 -61.44 4.81
N LYS A 303 -9.88 -61.12 6.04
CA LYS A 303 -9.08 -61.98 6.92
C LYS A 303 -9.87 -62.25 8.19
N VAL A 304 -9.71 -63.46 8.71
CA VAL A 304 -10.27 -63.88 10.00
C VAL A 304 -9.12 -64.43 10.85
N ASN A 305 -8.99 -63.92 12.07
CA ASN A 305 -8.07 -64.39 13.09
C ASN A 305 -8.87 -64.90 14.29
N LEU A 306 -8.32 -65.89 14.99
CA LEU A 306 -8.86 -66.34 16.26
C LEU A 306 -8.49 -65.32 17.34
N ALA A 307 -9.49 -64.77 18.02
CA ALA A 307 -9.28 -63.73 19.01
C ALA A 307 -8.64 -64.27 20.31
N ALA A 308 -8.84 -65.54 20.62
CA ALA A 308 -8.50 -66.14 21.90
C ALA A 308 -7.00 -66.48 22.07
N ASP A 309 -6.27 -66.74 20.98
CA ASP A 309 -4.86 -67.16 21.02
C ASP A 309 -3.94 -66.32 20.11
N GLY A 310 -4.50 -65.36 19.36
CA GLY A 310 -3.74 -64.53 18.43
C GLY A 310 -3.15 -65.31 17.25
N THR A 311 -3.55 -66.56 17.03
CA THR A 311 -3.09 -67.32 15.87
C THR A 311 -3.73 -66.73 14.61
N HIS A 312 -2.86 -66.27 13.71
CA HIS A 312 -3.26 -65.87 12.37
C HIS A 312 -3.64 -67.15 11.62
N GLN A 313 -4.93 -67.47 11.57
CA GLN A 313 -5.42 -68.40 10.56
C GLN A 313 -5.11 -67.73 9.21
N ASN A 314 -4.32 -68.39 8.36
CA ASN A 314 -3.96 -67.88 7.03
C ASN A 314 -5.14 -68.06 6.05
N THR A 315 -6.36 -67.84 6.54
CA THR A 315 -7.63 -67.95 5.81
C THR A 315 -7.89 -66.60 5.16
N HIS A 316 -7.18 -66.35 4.06
CA HIS A 316 -7.50 -65.25 3.16
C HIS A 316 -8.58 -65.74 2.20
N THR A 317 -9.76 -65.12 2.28
CA THR A 317 -10.84 -65.41 1.34
C THR A 317 -11.02 -64.18 0.45
N SER A 318 -10.68 -64.34 -0.82
CA SER A 318 -11.03 -63.36 -1.85
C SER A 318 -12.49 -63.54 -2.24
N PHE A 319 -13.15 -62.44 -2.55
CA PHE A 319 -14.43 -62.45 -3.24
C PHE A 319 -14.31 -61.65 -4.52
N ASP A 320 -14.72 -62.29 -5.62
CA ASP A 320 -14.65 -61.70 -6.96
C ASP A 320 -15.87 -60.82 -7.27
N GLY A 321 -16.82 -60.71 -6.34
CA GLY A 321 -17.99 -59.85 -6.42
C GLY A 321 -18.70 -59.68 -5.07
N LEU A 322 -19.17 -58.47 -4.76
CA LEU A 322 -20.12 -58.20 -3.67
C LEU A 322 -21.54 -57.89 -4.15
N PHE A 323 -21.77 -57.92 -5.46
CA PHE A 323 -23.06 -57.64 -6.07
C PHE A 323 -23.82 -58.93 -6.33
N ASP A 324 -24.79 -59.23 -5.47
CA ASP A 324 -25.72 -60.35 -5.69
C ASP A 324 -27.18 -59.90 -5.77
N THR A 325 -27.46 -58.68 -5.31
CA THR A 325 -28.83 -58.18 -5.15
C THR A 325 -29.16 -57.04 -6.12
N ALA A 326 -28.16 -56.23 -6.49
CA ALA A 326 -28.31 -55.16 -7.47
C ALA A 326 -26.95 -54.78 -8.07
N ASP A 327 -26.97 -54.19 -9.26
CA ASP A 327 -25.80 -53.57 -9.88
C ASP A 327 -25.35 -52.32 -9.11
N MET A 328 -24.09 -51.92 -9.32
CA MET A 328 -23.51 -50.74 -8.70
C MET A 328 -24.13 -49.44 -9.23
N LEU A 329 -24.18 -48.44 -8.37
CA LEU A 329 -24.70 -47.12 -8.73
C LEU A 329 -23.73 -46.34 -9.64
N THR A 330 -24.19 -45.94 -10.83
CA THR A 330 -23.50 -45.04 -11.77
C THR A 330 -23.61 -43.55 -11.39
N VAL A 331 -23.99 -43.26 -10.14
CA VAL A 331 -24.15 -41.90 -9.60
C VAL A 331 -23.12 -41.64 -8.50
N GLN A 332 -23.08 -40.39 -8.01
CA GLN A 332 -22.27 -40.05 -6.85
C GLN A 332 -22.67 -40.91 -5.64
N ILE A 333 -21.67 -41.42 -4.92
CA ILE A 333 -21.91 -42.15 -3.67
C ILE A 333 -21.88 -41.12 -2.54
N THR A 334 -23.02 -40.99 -1.86
CA THR A 334 -23.21 -40.09 -0.71
C THR A 334 -23.17 -40.84 0.61
N SER A 335 -23.36 -42.17 0.57
CA SER A 335 -23.17 -43.01 1.74
C SER A 335 -22.77 -44.44 1.39
N LEU A 336 -21.94 -45.03 2.24
CA LEU A 336 -21.63 -46.45 2.25
C LEU A 336 -22.04 -47.01 3.61
N ILE A 337 -22.73 -48.15 3.59
CA ILE A 337 -23.32 -48.75 4.77
C ILE A 337 -22.92 -50.21 4.83
N ILE A 338 -22.22 -50.59 5.91
CA ILE A 338 -21.99 -51.99 6.24
C ILE A 338 -23.28 -52.57 6.79
N ARG A 339 -23.75 -53.66 6.18
CA ARG A 339 -24.87 -54.44 6.70
C ARG A 339 -24.35 -55.66 7.46
N GLY A 340 -25.00 -56.05 8.54
CA GLY A 340 -24.54 -57.13 9.41
C GLY A 340 -25.63 -58.12 9.83
N ILE A 341 -25.24 -59.36 10.13
CA ILE A 341 -26.11 -60.42 10.65
C ILE A 341 -25.31 -61.44 11.47
N THR A 342 -25.95 -62.13 12.42
CA THR A 342 -25.34 -63.25 13.18
C THR A 342 -26.07 -64.59 13.08
N LEU A 343 -27.27 -64.64 12.47
CA LEU A 343 -28.19 -65.81 12.42
C LEU A 343 -28.40 -66.53 13.78
N HIS A 344 -27.98 -65.90 14.89
CA HIS A 344 -27.95 -66.45 16.22
C HIS A 344 -27.89 -65.32 17.25
N ALA A 345 -28.92 -65.20 18.08
CA ALA A 345 -29.07 -64.08 19.02
C ALA A 345 -28.04 -64.06 20.16
N GLY A 346 -27.39 -65.20 20.46
CA GLY A 346 -26.35 -65.30 21.48
C GLY A 346 -24.95 -64.87 21.02
N GLN A 347 -24.80 -64.49 19.75
CA GLN A 347 -23.55 -64.00 19.19
C GLN A 347 -23.67 -62.54 18.80
N THR A 348 -22.63 -61.75 19.08
CA THR A 348 -22.55 -60.35 18.69
C THR A 348 -21.54 -60.18 17.57
N LEU A 349 -21.99 -59.58 16.46
CA LEU A 349 -21.15 -59.02 15.41
C LEU A 349 -20.83 -57.57 15.75
N GLY A 350 -19.55 -57.19 15.71
CA GLY A 350 -19.09 -55.82 15.76
C GLY A 350 -18.42 -55.42 14.46
N VAL A 351 -18.61 -54.17 14.03
CA VAL A 351 -17.90 -53.53 12.92
C VAL A 351 -17.30 -52.23 13.45
N ASP A 352 -16.05 -51.94 13.12
CA ASP A 352 -15.33 -50.74 13.54
C ASP A 352 -14.39 -50.22 12.45
N GLU A 353 -13.85 -49.01 12.64
CA GLU A 353 -12.82 -48.38 11.80
C GLU A 353 -13.13 -48.44 10.30
N MET A 354 -14.33 -47.99 9.91
CA MET A 354 -14.70 -47.85 8.51
C MET A 354 -14.01 -46.61 7.90
N HIS A 355 -13.23 -46.81 6.84
CA HIS A 355 -12.59 -45.75 6.06
C HIS A 355 -12.91 -45.88 4.57
N VAL A 356 -13.24 -44.75 3.93
CA VAL A 356 -13.53 -44.65 2.50
C VAL A 356 -12.51 -43.74 1.84
N TYR A 357 -11.90 -44.23 0.76
CA TYR A 357 -10.91 -43.50 -0.01
C TYR A 357 -11.29 -43.47 -1.49
N GLU A 358 -11.13 -42.33 -2.13
CA GLU A 358 -11.30 -42.13 -3.56
C GLU A 358 -9.93 -42.05 -4.24
N TYR A 359 -9.80 -42.62 -5.43
CA TYR A 359 -8.58 -42.59 -6.22
C TYR A 359 -8.66 -41.49 -7.29
N ALA A 360 -7.55 -40.79 -7.50
CA ALA A 360 -7.45 -39.82 -8.58
C ALA A 360 -7.67 -40.50 -9.95
N THR A 361 -8.43 -39.85 -10.82
CA THR A 361 -8.60 -40.24 -12.22
C THR A 361 -7.78 -39.26 -13.07
N SER A 362 -6.73 -39.76 -13.74
CA SER A 362 -5.84 -38.95 -14.58
C SER A 362 -6.35 -38.82 -16.00
#